data_AF-A0A9P5JYU9-F1
#
_entry.id   AF-A0A9P5JYU9-F1
#
_cell.length_a   1.000
_cell.length_b   1.000
_cell.length_c   1.000
_cell.angle_alpha   90.00
_cell.angle_beta   90.00
_cell.angle_gamma   90.00
#
_symmetry.space_group_name_H-M   'P 1'
#
loop_
_entity.id
_entity.type
_entity.pdbx_description
1 polymer ?
#
loop_
_entity_poly.entity_id
_entity_poly.type
_entity_poly.pdbx_seq_one_letter_code
_entity_poly.pdbx_strand_id
1 'polypeptide(L)'
;MAASPNSATRSHSSSAATPDGLFDEAVDNTGCTHISALLADSAESDPLLKRFRSVVTWKAQRTHEALHSAKRRKVALPMCGTCGLVTPRPFVCLDCAFSGCWQDDHIVEHLKDENHRFCVDTQLGVVFCRECQDMIYDPVLDDLYQKLVLGMEERETKHLDEKRPREPYQSWKPGEKDIAALDNTITLPCQGQRGLLNLGQTCFLNATLQALLHNPLLRNYFLGDKHNPRWCKSKEDCACCELDRLFAATHTPPPPQPAFGPTALLATTWRASGSLAGYAQQDAHECLIALLNAAHASARGSTLLKCNCIVHSTFGGLLQSDMRCPRCHALSETVDPCLDISLGLGLSPGQSTLAGYLKRFTQPENIAVKDWTCQKCGKVSQEANKRFSIRRLPPVLSIQFKGSASNKRGSETYKIDTPVRVPVSINMASYTTAALDGSGTYPGPEALYDYELFAVINHEGQIDNGHYTSFARFQDTWCRFDDDKVTPATLAGVLGASAPIYMAFYVKRRLDYKPHITPSYVLTREIEAVREREREREALAKVRAEQEQAREREIDVDNELLAMVGLE
;
A
#
# COMPACT_ATOMS: atom_id res chain seq x y z
N MET A 1 23.54 26.02 82.69
CA MET A 1 23.74 24.65 83.21
C MET A 1 22.76 23.74 82.50
N ALA A 2 23.30 22.66 81.90
CA ALA A 2 22.65 21.49 81.28
C ALA A 2 21.73 21.74 80.05
N ALA A 3 21.87 21.06 78.91
CA ALA A 3 22.87 20.13 78.37
C ALA A 3 22.62 20.01 76.84
N SER A 4 23.67 19.98 76.03
CA SER A 4 23.65 19.51 74.62
C SER A 4 23.98 18.00 74.57
N PRO A 5 24.19 17.31 73.42
CA PRO A 5 23.94 17.64 72.00
C PRO A 5 23.34 16.46 71.17
N ASN A 6 22.99 16.69 69.90
CA ASN A 6 23.61 15.89 68.85
C ASN A 6 23.57 16.57 67.47
N SER A 7 24.64 16.33 66.74
CA SER A 7 25.23 17.16 65.72
C SER A 7 25.03 16.62 64.30
N ALA A 8 24.87 17.56 63.37
CA ALA A 8 25.65 17.71 62.14
C ALA A 8 25.64 16.61 61.05
N THR A 9 25.02 16.99 59.93
CA THR A 9 25.57 16.98 58.54
C THR A 9 26.18 15.70 57.97
N ARG A 10 25.57 15.18 56.89
CA ARG A 10 26.30 14.49 55.81
C ARG A 10 25.74 14.85 54.42
N SER A 11 26.59 15.55 53.67
CA SER A 11 26.87 15.47 52.23
C SER A 11 25.97 14.61 51.34
N HIS A 12 25.33 15.24 50.35
CA HIS A 12 24.84 14.58 49.14
C HIS A 12 25.99 14.47 48.12
N SER A 13 26.50 13.26 47.91
CA SER A 13 27.38 12.90 46.80
C SER A 13 26.55 12.35 45.64
N SER A 14 26.74 12.93 44.46
CA SER A 14 26.25 12.47 43.17
C SER A 14 26.95 11.17 42.75
N SER A 15 26.16 10.12 42.48
CA SER A 15 26.61 8.96 41.71
C SER A 15 25.65 8.74 40.55
N ALA A 16 26.16 8.91 39.34
CA ALA A 16 25.51 8.54 38.09
C ALA A 16 25.22 7.03 38.08
N ALA A 17 23.95 6.66 37.92
CA ALA A 17 23.53 5.31 37.62
C ALA A 17 23.18 5.22 36.14
N THR A 18 23.94 4.38 35.43
CA THR A 18 23.68 3.92 34.07
C THR A 18 22.36 3.14 34.00
N PRO A 19 21.49 3.35 33.00
CA PRO A 19 20.29 2.55 32.83
C PRO A 19 20.60 1.33 31.96
N ASP A 20 21.39 0.39 32.49
CA ASP A 20 21.56 -0.95 31.92
C ASP A 20 21.05 -1.94 32.98
N GLY A 21 19.88 -2.54 32.76
CA GLY A 21 19.32 -3.51 33.70
C GLY A 21 17.80 -3.72 33.69
N LEU A 22 17.13 -3.59 32.54
CA LEU A 22 15.71 -3.94 32.38
C LEU A 22 15.48 -4.88 31.20
N PHE A 23 16.32 -5.91 31.04
CA PHE A 23 16.06 -7.05 30.16
C PHE A 23 16.77 -8.28 30.72
N ASP A 24 16.36 -8.73 31.91
CA ASP A 24 16.76 -10.04 32.41
C ASP A 24 15.66 -10.65 33.28
N GLU A 25 14.52 -10.91 32.64
CA GLU A 25 13.71 -12.09 32.94
C GLU A 25 13.22 -12.60 31.57
N ALA A 26 13.74 -13.76 31.16
CA ALA A 26 13.15 -14.55 30.10
C ALA A 26 11.75 -14.96 30.56
N VAL A 27 10.74 -14.16 30.24
CA VAL A 27 9.35 -14.60 30.27
C VAL A 27 9.27 -15.68 29.21
N ASP A 28 9.21 -16.94 29.63
CA ASP A 28 8.89 -18.08 28.78
C ASP A 28 7.54 -17.78 28.11
N ASN A 29 7.61 -17.19 26.91
CA ASN A 29 6.48 -16.80 26.08
C ASN A 29 5.85 -18.04 25.43
N THR A 30 5.51 -19.01 26.26
CA THR A 30 4.79 -20.21 25.89
C THR A 30 3.32 -19.83 25.85
N GLY A 31 2.72 -19.83 24.66
CA GLY A 31 1.30 -19.52 24.49
C GLY A 31 0.40 -20.35 25.41
N CYS A 32 -0.86 -19.93 25.59
CA CYS A 32 -1.79 -20.60 26.49
C CYS A 32 -1.94 -22.10 26.18
N THR A 33 -1.47 -22.94 27.10
CA THR A 33 -1.55 -24.40 26.98
C THR A 33 -3.00 -24.88 26.96
N HIS A 34 -3.91 -24.19 27.65
CA HIS A 34 -5.33 -24.53 27.72
C HIS A 34 -6.02 -24.43 26.35
N ILE A 35 -5.73 -23.39 25.58
CA ILE A 35 -6.31 -23.23 24.24
C ILE A 35 -5.63 -24.15 23.24
N SER A 36 -4.31 -24.29 23.33
CA SER A 36 -3.53 -25.17 22.45
C SER A 36 -3.95 -26.63 22.61
N ALA A 37 -4.19 -27.09 23.84
CA ALA A 37 -4.69 -28.44 24.12
C ALA A 37 -6.10 -28.63 23.54
N LEU A 38 -6.98 -27.64 23.69
CA LEU A 38 -8.34 -27.69 23.16
C LEU A 38 -8.34 -27.71 21.61
N LEU A 39 -7.49 -26.91 20.97
CA LEU A 39 -7.35 -26.86 19.51
C LEU A 39 -6.69 -28.10 18.91
N ALA A 40 -5.92 -28.85 19.70
CA ALA A 40 -5.31 -30.11 19.27
C ALA A 40 -6.35 -31.24 19.13
N ASP A 41 -7.47 -31.20 19.88
CA ASP A 41 -8.56 -32.14 19.76
C ASP A 41 -9.69 -31.57 18.88
N SER A 42 -9.91 -32.19 17.71
CA SER A 42 -10.98 -31.81 16.79
C SER A 42 -12.39 -31.90 17.40
N ALA A 43 -12.64 -32.83 18.32
CA ALA A 43 -13.96 -33.02 18.91
C ALA A 43 -14.28 -31.94 19.95
N GLU A 44 -13.29 -31.49 20.72
CA GLU A 44 -13.45 -30.43 21.72
C GLU A 44 -13.39 -29.01 21.13
N SER A 45 -12.63 -28.83 20.04
CA SER A 45 -12.50 -27.52 19.38
C SER A 45 -13.70 -27.12 18.53
N ASP A 46 -14.42 -28.08 17.95
CA ASP A 46 -15.54 -27.79 17.04
C ASP A 46 -16.63 -26.89 17.65
N PRO A 47 -17.14 -27.14 18.88
CA PRO A 47 -18.12 -26.27 19.53
C PRO A 47 -17.60 -24.84 19.74
N LEU A 48 -16.37 -24.70 20.21
CA LEU A 48 -15.72 -23.42 20.47
C LEU A 48 -15.54 -22.64 19.16
N LEU A 49 -14.98 -23.28 18.13
CA LEU A 49 -14.77 -22.68 16.81
C LEU A 49 -16.09 -22.30 16.14
N LYS A 50 -17.15 -23.09 16.30
CA LYS A 50 -18.49 -22.75 15.78
C LYS A 50 -19.05 -21.49 16.43
N ARG A 51 -18.88 -21.32 17.74
CA ARG A 51 -19.28 -20.09 18.42
C ARG A 51 -18.42 -18.90 18.06
N PHE A 52 -17.10 -19.08 18.04
CA PHE A 52 -16.17 -18.06 17.57
C PHE A 52 -16.56 -17.56 16.17
N ARG A 53 -16.83 -18.48 15.23
CA ARG A 53 -17.33 -18.16 13.89
C ARG A 53 -18.59 -17.32 13.92
N SER A 54 -19.56 -17.69 14.75
CA SER A 54 -20.85 -17.00 14.86
C SER A 54 -20.67 -15.56 15.37
N VAL A 55 -19.82 -15.38 16.39
CA VAL A 55 -19.54 -14.07 16.99
C VAL A 55 -18.82 -13.14 16.01
N VAL A 56 -17.78 -13.62 15.34
CA VAL A 56 -17.03 -12.84 14.36
C VAL A 56 -17.90 -12.49 13.14
N THR A 57 -18.72 -13.44 12.68
CA THR A 57 -19.67 -13.21 11.57
C THR A 57 -20.70 -12.14 11.94
N TRP A 58 -21.26 -12.20 13.15
CA TRP A 58 -22.18 -11.19 13.66
C TRP A 58 -21.55 -9.79 13.64
N LYS A 59 -20.30 -9.67 14.12
CA LYS A 59 -19.57 -8.39 14.11
C LYS A 59 -19.34 -7.88 12.68
N ALA A 60 -18.90 -8.75 11.78
CA ALA A 60 -18.64 -8.39 10.38
C ALA A 60 -19.93 -7.87 9.70
N GLN A 61 -21.05 -8.59 9.87
CA GLN A 61 -22.35 -8.18 9.34
C GLN A 61 -22.82 -6.83 9.90
N ARG A 62 -22.69 -6.62 11.21
CA ARG A 62 -23.07 -5.36 11.87
C ARG A 62 -22.24 -4.18 11.39
N THR A 63 -20.93 -4.37 11.21
CA THR A 63 -20.03 -3.32 10.70
C THR A 63 -20.45 -2.88 9.30
N HIS A 64 -20.82 -3.85 8.44
CA HIS A 64 -21.38 -3.58 7.13
C HIS A 64 -22.73 -2.82 7.19
N GLU A 65 -23.68 -3.26 8.03
CA GLU A 65 -24.97 -2.58 8.19
C GLU A 65 -24.86 -1.15 8.74
N ALA A 66 -23.83 -0.85 9.54
CA ALA A 66 -23.57 0.48 10.06
C ALA A 66 -23.08 1.46 8.97
N LEU A 67 -22.34 0.96 7.97
CA LEU A 67 -21.79 1.75 6.87
C LEU A 67 -22.83 2.02 5.77
N HIS A 68 -23.79 1.13 5.57
CA HIS A 68 -24.82 1.28 4.53
C HIS A 68 -26.15 1.81 5.06
N SER A 69 -26.48 3.05 4.68
CA SER A 69 -27.71 3.70 5.10
C SER A 69 -28.94 3.17 4.32
N ALA A 70 -29.93 2.72 5.08
CA ALA A 70 -31.33 2.50 4.70
C ALA A 70 -31.64 1.34 3.73
N LYS A 71 -31.99 0.17 4.29
CA LYS A 71 -33.07 -0.74 3.80
C LYS A 71 -33.27 -2.02 4.64
N ARG A 72 -32.34 -2.44 5.50
CA ARG A 72 -32.46 -3.64 6.36
C ARG A 72 -32.68 -3.30 7.85
N ARG A 73 -33.32 -4.24 8.57
CA ARG A 73 -33.41 -4.20 10.04
C ARG A 73 -32.00 -4.27 10.61
N LYS A 74 -31.60 -3.26 11.39
CA LYS A 74 -30.29 -3.22 12.05
C LYS A 74 -30.19 -4.36 13.07
N VAL A 75 -29.10 -5.12 13.03
CA VAL A 75 -28.80 -6.08 14.08
C VAL A 75 -28.64 -5.36 15.42
N ALA A 76 -29.40 -5.80 16.43
CA ALA A 76 -29.39 -5.19 17.76
C ALA A 76 -28.03 -5.35 18.45
N LEU A 77 -27.66 -4.37 19.28
CA LEU A 77 -26.53 -4.49 20.19
C LEU A 77 -26.87 -5.50 21.29
N PRO A 78 -25.97 -6.45 21.62
CA PRO A 78 -26.14 -7.28 22.79
C PRO A 78 -26.02 -6.43 24.06
N MET A 79 -26.74 -6.88 25.07
CA MET A 79 -26.72 -6.31 26.41
C MET A 79 -25.89 -7.20 27.31
N CYS A 80 -25.22 -6.61 28.30
CA CYS A 80 -24.63 -7.38 29.37
C CYS A 80 -25.74 -8.15 30.11
N GLY A 81 -25.55 -9.47 30.27
CA GLY A 81 -26.52 -10.33 30.96
C GLY A 81 -26.70 -10.01 32.44
N THR A 82 -25.73 -9.30 33.05
CA THR A 82 -25.76 -8.92 34.47
C THR A 82 -26.33 -7.51 34.67
N CYS A 83 -25.72 -6.48 34.08
CA CYS A 83 -26.11 -5.09 34.31
C CYS A 83 -27.09 -4.52 33.27
N GLY A 84 -27.43 -5.26 32.21
CA GLY A 84 -28.32 -4.79 31.15
C GLY A 84 -27.74 -3.69 30.26
N LEU A 85 -26.47 -3.31 30.46
CA LEU A 85 -25.81 -2.28 29.66
C LEU A 85 -25.69 -2.73 28.21
N VAL A 86 -26.17 -1.90 27.29
CA VAL A 86 -25.97 -2.10 25.85
C VAL A 86 -24.52 -1.80 25.51
N THR A 87 -23.73 -2.81 25.11
CA THR A 87 -22.27 -2.64 24.94
C THR A 87 -21.83 -2.58 23.49
N PRO A 88 -21.10 -1.53 23.09
CA PRO A 88 -20.22 -1.40 21.93
C PRO A 88 -19.57 -2.65 21.37
N ARG A 89 -18.89 -3.23 22.36
CA ARG A 89 -17.83 -4.22 22.34
C ARG A 89 -18.16 -5.19 23.49
N PRO A 90 -19.19 -6.04 23.32
CA PRO A 90 -19.45 -7.10 24.27
C PRO A 90 -18.27 -8.07 24.30
N PHE A 91 -18.07 -8.72 25.42
CA PHE A 91 -17.34 -9.98 25.48
C PHE A 91 -18.35 -11.12 25.50
N VAL A 92 -18.12 -12.13 24.68
CA VAL A 92 -19.05 -13.27 24.53
C VAL A 92 -18.37 -14.54 25.01
N CYS A 93 -19.04 -15.28 25.90
CA CYS A 93 -18.56 -16.57 26.36
C CYS A 93 -18.54 -17.58 25.18
N LEU A 94 -17.48 -18.37 25.07
CA LEU A 94 -17.39 -19.41 24.04
C LEU A 94 -18.07 -20.72 24.44
N ASP A 95 -18.39 -20.89 25.73
CA ASP A 95 -19.03 -22.09 26.28
C ASP A 95 -20.56 -21.94 26.46
N CYS A 96 -21.09 -20.71 26.55
CA CYS A 96 -22.54 -20.46 26.61
C CYS A 96 -23.01 -19.23 25.80
N ALA A 97 -24.28 -18.84 25.93
CA ALA A 97 -24.87 -17.71 25.21
C ALA A 97 -24.69 -16.35 25.92
N PHE A 98 -23.96 -16.33 27.03
CA PHE A 98 -23.78 -15.13 27.84
C PHE A 98 -22.88 -14.09 27.16
N SER A 99 -23.30 -12.83 27.21
CA SER A 99 -22.49 -11.67 26.88
C SER A 99 -22.33 -10.77 28.09
N GLY A 100 -21.09 -10.37 28.39
CA GLY A 100 -20.75 -9.53 29.53
C GLY A 100 -19.97 -8.29 29.13
N CYS A 101 -20.02 -7.25 29.96
CA CYS A 101 -19.10 -6.12 29.86
C CYS A 101 -17.76 -6.47 30.51
N TRP A 102 -16.70 -5.85 30.00
CA TRP A 102 -15.35 -5.99 30.55
C TRP A 102 -15.07 -5.04 31.70
N GLN A 103 -15.62 -3.81 31.65
CA GLN A 103 -15.27 -2.73 32.57
C GLN A 103 -15.61 -3.02 34.04
N ASP A 104 -16.72 -3.72 34.26
CA ASP A 104 -17.19 -4.13 35.59
C ASP A 104 -16.95 -5.63 35.83
N ASP A 105 -16.04 -6.26 35.07
CA ASP A 105 -15.66 -7.68 35.18
C ASP A 105 -16.80 -8.73 35.07
N HIS A 106 -18.02 -8.35 34.73
CA HIS A 106 -19.17 -9.28 34.64
C HIS A 106 -18.94 -10.50 33.74
N ILE A 107 -18.13 -10.37 32.67
CA ILE A 107 -17.75 -11.54 31.87
C ILE A 107 -16.77 -12.45 32.62
N VAL A 108 -15.81 -11.88 33.34
CA VAL A 108 -14.80 -12.62 34.11
C VAL A 108 -15.46 -13.31 35.30
N GLU A 109 -16.40 -12.66 35.98
CA GLU A 109 -17.24 -13.25 37.03
C GLU A 109 -18.07 -14.41 36.48
N HIS A 110 -18.74 -14.23 35.34
CA HIS A 110 -19.48 -15.30 34.69
C HIS A 110 -18.61 -16.53 34.38
N LEU A 111 -17.38 -16.34 33.87
CA LEU A 111 -16.45 -17.43 33.61
C LEU A 111 -16.05 -18.17 34.91
N LYS A 112 -15.99 -17.47 36.04
CA LYS A 112 -15.73 -18.07 37.36
C LYS A 112 -16.95 -18.85 37.85
N ASP A 113 -18.12 -18.23 37.87
CA ASP A 113 -19.34 -18.78 38.45
C ASP A 113 -19.85 -20.03 37.72
N GLU A 114 -19.83 -20.00 36.38
CA GLU A 114 -20.30 -21.10 35.53
C GLU A 114 -19.19 -22.10 35.17
N ASN A 115 -17.98 -21.89 35.69
CA ASN A 115 -16.79 -22.67 35.37
C ASN A 115 -16.48 -22.77 33.86
N HIS A 116 -16.75 -21.68 33.12
CA HIS A 116 -16.40 -21.56 31.70
C HIS A 116 -14.95 -21.10 31.51
N ARG A 117 -14.33 -21.50 30.40
CA ARG A 117 -12.88 -21.35 30.21
C ARG A 117 -12.51 -20.11 29.40
N PHE A 118 -13.30 -19.79 28.37
CA PHE A 118 -12.93 -18.80 27.37
C PHE A 118 -14.05 -17.81 27.03
N CYS A 119 -13.67 -16.56 26.78
CA CYS A 119 -14.53 -15.58 26.13
C CYS A 119 -13.78 -14.84 25.02
N VAL A 120 -14.51 -14.28 24.06
CA VAL A 120 -13.91 -13.54 22.93
C VAL A 120 -14.31 -12.07 22.98
N ASP A 121 -13.34 -11.19 22.71
CA ASP A 121 -13.57 -9.79 22.40
C ASP A 121 -14.15 -9.67 20.99
N THR A 122 -15.40 -9.25 20.90
CA THR A 122 -16.08 -9.09 19.60
C THR A 122 -15.48 -8.01 18.70
N GLN A 123 -14.68 -7.08 19.21
CA GLN A 123 -14.07 -6.03 18.41
C GLN A 123 -12.71 -6.43 17.82
N LEU A 124 -11.88 -7.12 18.59
CA LEU A 124 -10.53 -7.52 18.17
C LEU A 124 -10.44 -8.98 17.73
N GLY A 125 -11.42 -9.83 18.07
CA GLY A 125 -11.35 -11.27 17.83
C GLY A 125 -10.43 -12.02 18.78
N VAL A 126 -9.86 -11.34 19.77
CA VAL A 126 -8.91 -11.90 20.74
C VAL A 126 -9.65 -12.71 21.80
N VAL A 127 -9.14 -13.89 22.12
CA VAL A 127 -9.75 -14.78 23.13
C VAL A 127 -9.08 -14.55 24.47
N PHE A 128 -9.85 -14.35 25.51
CA PHE A 128 -9.39 -14.33 26.89
C PHE A 128 -9.51 -15.71 27.51
N CYS A 129 -8.46 -16.16 28.19
CA CYS A 129 -8.45 -17.40 28.95
C CYS A 129 -8.59 -17.11 30.44
N ARG A 130 -9.60 -17.69 31.07
CA ARG A 130 -9.81 -17.54 32.52
C ARG A 130 -8.64 -18.07 33.33
N GLU A 131 -8.06 -19.21 32.95
CA GLU A 131 -7.01 -19.86 33.76
C GLU A 131 -5.68 -19.12 33.67
N CYS A 132 -5.36 -18.57 32.50
CA CYS A 132 -4.18 -17.70 32.33
C CYS A 132 -4.41 -16.28 32.88
N GLN A 133 -5.68 -15.87 33.03
CA GLN A 133 -6.07 -14.46 33.26
C GLN A 133 -5.43 -13.51 32.23
N ASP A 134 -5.33 -13.96 30.97
CA ASP A 134 -4.64 -13.24 29.91
C ASP A 134 -5.35 -13.36 28.57
N MET A 135 -5.07 -12.39 27.69
CA MET A 135 -5.49 -12.35 26.29
C MET A 135 -4.58 -13.23 25.45
N ILE A 136 -5.18 -14.15 24.72
CA ILE A 136 -4.48 -15.19 23.98
C ILE A 136 -4.45 -14.84 22.51
N TYR A 137 -3.24 -14.73 21.97
CA TYR A 137 -2.96 -14.56 20.55
C TYR A 137 -2.55 -15.91 19.97
N ASP A 138 -3.55 -16.66 19.49
CA ASP A 138 -3.33 -17.95 18.87
C ASP A 138 -3.39 -17.83 17.33
N PRO A 139 -2.36 -18.28 16.59
CA PRO A 139 -2.32 -18.16 15.13
C PRO A 139 -3.51 -18.79 14.40
N VAL A 140 -4.10 -19.87 14.92
CA VAL A 140 -5.25 -20.54 14.31
C VAL A 140 -6.51 -19.69 14.42
N LEU A 141 -6.71 -19.08 15.59
CA LEU A 141 -7.86 -18.19 15.83
C LEU A 141 -7.72 -16.87 15.08
N ASP A 142 -6.51 -16.31 15.00
CA ASP A 142 -6.23 -15.10 14.24
C ASP A 142 -6.48 -15.29 12.73
N ASP A 143 -5.99 -16.39 12.15
CA ASP A 143 -6.25 -16.76 10.75
C ASP A 143 -7.75 -16.99 10.51
N LEU A 144 -8.45 -17.65 11.44
CA LEU A 144 -9.89 -17.86 11.36
C LEU A 144 -10.67 -16.53 11.42
N TYR A 145 -10.31 -15.62 12.32
CA TYR A 145 -10.90 -14.29 12.42
C TYR A 145 -10.77 -13.55 11.09
N GLN A 146 -9.56 -13.49 10.54
CA GLN A 146 -9.30 -12.82 9.27
C GLN A 146 -10.12 -13.42 8.11
N LYS A 147 -10.16 -14.75 8.00
CA LYS A 147 -10.93 -15.46 6.97
C LYS A 147 -12.43 -15.17 7.05
N LEU A 148 -13.00 -15.11 8.24
CA LEU A 148 -14.43 -14.87 8.43
C LEU A 148 -14.82 -13.44 8.09
N VAL A 149 -14.03 -12.46 8.53
CA VAL A 149 -14.26 -11.06 8.21
C VAL A 149 -14.17 -10.85 6.69
N LEU A 150 -13.12 -11.38 6.05
CA LEU A 150 -12.95 -11.31 4.60
C LEU A 150 -14.08 -12.02 3.83
N GLY A 151 -14.46 -13.23 4.24
CA GLY A 151 -15.51 -14.00 3.57
C GLY A 151 -16.89 -13.33 3.64
N MET A 152 -17.20 -12.65 4.75
CA MET A 152 -18.42 -11.86 4.86
C MET A 152 -18.37 -10.59 4.01
N GLU A 153 -17.24 -9.89 4.01
CA GLU A 153 -17.00 -8.76 3.11
C GLU A 153 -17.16 -9.19 1.64
N GLU A 154 -16.62 -10.35 1.24
CA GLU A 154 -16.74 -10.88 -0.12
C GLU A 154 -18.18 -11.18 -0.53
N ARG A 155 -18.98 -11.86 0.31
CA ARG A 155 -20.37 -12.27 0.01
C ARG A 155 -21.30 -11.10 -0.31
N GLU A 156 -21.15 -9.98 0.39
CA GLU A 156 -22.04 -8.83 0.23
C GLU A 156 -21.62 -7.91 -0.93
N THR A 157 -20.50 -8.21 -1.60
CA THR A 157 -19.95 -7.32 -2.61
C THR A 157 -20.40 -7.68 -4.02
N LYS A 158 -20.98 -6.69 -4.69
CA LYS A 158 -21.41 -6.83 -6.08
C LYS A 158 -20.19 -6.79 -6.99
N HIS A 159 -20.11 -7.78 -7.87
CA HIS A 159 -18.97 -7.96 -8.75
C HIS A 159 -19.14 -7.10 -10.02
N LEU A 160 -18.07 -6.42 -10.46
CA LEU A 160 -18.12 -5.53 -11.65
C LEU A 160 -18.11 -6.27 -12.99
N ASP A 161 -17.60 -7.50 -13.04
CA ASP A 161 -17.48 -8.30 -14.27
C ASP A 161 -18.12 -9.68 -14.08
N GLU A 162 -19.43 -9.81 -14.32
CA GLU A 162 -20.22 -11.04 -14.09
C GLU A 162 -19.56 -12.35 -14.61
N LYS A 163 -18.61 -12.23 -15.53
CA LYS A 163 -17.92 -13.34 -16.20
C LYS A 163 -16.74 -13.92 -15.41
N ARG A 164 -16.26 -13.30 -14.33
CA ARG A 164 -15.11 -13.83 -13.55
C ARG A 164 -15.34 -13.77 -12.05
N PRO A 165 -15.62 -14.90 -11.37
CA PRO A 165 -15.72 -14.91 -9.91
C PRO A 165 -14.39 -14.49 -9.28
N ARG A 166 -14.45 -13.74 -8.18
CA ARG A 166 -13.29 -13.45 -7.32
C ARG A 166 -12.79 -14.77 -6.73
N GLU A 167 -11.49 -15.01 -6.78
CA GLU A 167 -10.89 -16.14 -6.07
C GLU A 167 -10.98 -15.91 -4.55
N PRO A 168 -11.50 -16.87 -3.77
CA PRO A 168 -11.61 -16.72 -2.33
C PRO A 168 -10.22 -16.61 -1.70
N TYR A 169 -10.08 -15.72 -0.72
CA TYR A 169 -8.82 -15.58 0.03
C TYR A 169 -8.37 -16.93 0.63
N GLN A 170 -7.12 -17.31 0.36
CA GLN A 170 -6.46 -18.45 1.00
C GLN A 170 -5.18 -17.97 1.66
N SER A 171 -4.98 -18.33 2.93
CA SER A 171 -3.70 -18.09 3.59
C SER A 171 -2.60 -18.91 2.94
N TRP A 172 -1.44 -18.28 2.74
CA TRP A 172 -0.28 -18.95 2.18
C TRP A 172 0.20 -20.04 3.14
N LYS A 173 0.44 -21.24 2.60
CA LYS A 173 1.03 -22.37 3.32
C LYS A 173 2.35 -22.72 2.64
N PRO A 174 3.49 -22.74 3.36
CA PRO A 174 4.77 -23.09 2.77
C PRO A 174 4.76 -24.54 2.28
N GLY A 175 5.32 -24.79 1.10
CA GLY A 175 5.53 -26.14 0.59
C GLY A 175 6.78 -26.79 1.20
N GLU A 176 7.00 -28.07 0.93
CA GLU A 176 8.17 -28.83 1.44
C GLU A 176 9.52 -28.15 1.10
N LYS A 177 9.62 -27.57 -0.10
CA LYS A 177 10.81 -26.84 -0.55
C LYS A 177 11.03 -25.54 0.24
N ASP A 178 9.96 -24.86 0.62
CA ASP A 178 10.03 -23.62 1.39
C ASP A 178 10.44 -23.92 2.84
N ILE A 179 9.89 -24.99 3.42
CA ILE A 179 10.25 -25.46 4.77
C ILE A 179 11.75 -25.81 4.82
N ALA A 180 12.25 -26.60 3.85
CA ALA A 180 13.66 -26.96 3.79
C ALA A 180 14.58 -25.75 3.60
N ALA A 181 14.12 -24.71 2.90
CA ALA A 181 14.88 -23.46 2.73
C ALA A 181 14.92 -22.61 4.01
N LEU A 182 13.91 -22.73 4.88
CA LEU A 182 13.79 -21.95 6.12
C LEU A 182 14.50 -22.61 7.32
N ASP A 183 14.71 -23.93 7.30
CA ASP A 183 15.18 -24.73 8.44
C ASP A 183 16.53 -24.30 9.04
N ASN A 184 17.40 -23.68 8.23
CA ASN A 184 18.73 -23.19 8.64
C ASN A 184 18.86 -21.67 8.59
N THR A 185 17.74 -20.94 8.51
CA THR A 185 17.77 -19.48 8.44
C THR A 185 17.78 -18.86 9.83
N ILE A 186 18.72 -17.95 10.05
CA ILE A 186 18.73 -17.14 11.27
C ILE A 186 17.66 -16.06 11.11
N THR A 187 16.65 -16.07 11.97
CA THR A 187 15.68 -14.99 12.05
C THR A 187 16.35 -13.76 12.61
N LEU A 188 16.76 -12.84 11.73
CA LEU A 188 17.20 -11.51 12.16
C LEU A 188 15.96 -10.66 12.45
N PRO A 189 15.93 -9.92 13.59
CA PRO A 189 14.86 -8.97 13.83
C PRO A 189 14.93 -7.93 12.71
N CYS A 190 13.86 -7.84 11.93
CA CYS A 190 13.73 -6.82 10.91
C CYS A 190 13.74 -5.47 11.65
N GLN A 191 14.81 -4.70 11.47
CA GLN A 191 14.88 -3.30 11.92
C GLN A 191 14.49 -2.40 10.74
N GLY A 192 14.01 -1.19 11.00
CA GLY A 192 13.74 -0.21 9.94
C GLY A 192 14.17 1.21 10.30
N GLN A 193 14.71 1.39 11.51
CA GLN A 193 14.97 2.68 12.12
C GLN A 193 16.44 3.09 11.94
N ARG A 194 16.86 3.29 10.68
CA ARG A 194 18.24 3.73 10.37
C ARG A 194 18.25 5.10 9.70
N GLY A 195 19.09 6.00 10.21
CA GLY A 195 19.29 7.33 9.62
C GLY A 195 20.10 7.27 8.31
N LEU A 196 19.92 8.27 7.46
CA LEU A 196 20.67 8.44 6.21
C LEU A 196 21.56 9.67 6.31
N LEU A 197 22.87 9.51 6.05
CA LEU A 197 23.81 10.63 6.11
C LEU A 197 23.43 11.71 5.10
N ASN A 198 23.44 12.97 5.54
CA ASN A 198 23.35 14.10 4.62
C ASN A 198 24.70 14.27 3.90
N LEU A 199 24.70 14.11 2.58
CA LEU A 199 25.90 14.17 1.74
C LEU A 199 26.09 15.56 1.11
N GLY A 200 25.52 16.60 1.73
CA GLY A 200 25.57 17.99 1.30
C GLY A 200 24.20 18.64 1.43
N GLN A 201 23.40 18.58 0.36
CA GLN A 201 22.02 19.06 0.32
C GLN A 201 21.06 17.94 -0.08
N THR A 202 21.25 16.76 0.50
CA THR A 202 20.52 15.54 0.11
C THR A 202 19.29 15.25 0.96
N CYS A 203 18.81 16.22 1.76
CA CYS A 203 17.65 16.03 2.63
C CYS A 203 16.39 15.66 1.83
N PHE A 204 16.19 16.22 0.62
CA PHE A 204 15.09 15.85 -0.28
C PHE A 204 15.15 14.38 -0.68
N LEU A 205 16.35 13.85 -0.93
CA LEU A 205 16.59 12.44 -1.24
C LEU A 205 16.37 11.58 0.00
N ASN A 206 16.96 11.95 1.13
CA ASN A 206 16.87 11.20 2.38
C ASN A 206 15.40 11.06 2.83
N ALA A 207 14.63 12.14 2.85
CA ALA A 207 13.21 12.11 3.20
C ALA A 207 12.39 11.21 2.25
N THR A 208 12.68 11.27 0.95
CA THR A 208 12.05 10.41 -0.08
C THR A 208 12.40 8.94 0.12
N LEU A 209 13.68 8.63 0.35
CA LEU A 209 14.15 7.27 0.59
C LEU A 209 13.56 6.69 1.87
N GLN A 210 13.43 7.48 2.94
CA GLN A 210 12.80 7.02 4.18
C GLN A 210 11.32 6.65 3.98
N ALA A 211 10.59 7.42 3.17
CA ALA A 211 9.22 7.08 2.79
C ALA A 211 9.15 5.78 1.96
N LEU A 212 10.10 5.57 1.04
CA LEU A 212 10.18 4.32 0.25
C LEU A 212 10.60 3.12 1.10
N LEU A 213 11.54 3.28 2.03
CA LEU A 213 12.05 2.22 2.91
C LEU A 213 10.97 1.62 3.81
N HIS A 214 10.02 2.46 4.25
CA HIS A 214 8.90 2.05 5.10
C HIS A 214 7.68 1.59 4.31
N ASN A 215 7.75 1.57 2.97
CA ASN A 215 6.71 0.97 2.14
C ASN A 215 6.79 -0.57 2.22
N PRO A 216 5.78 -1.25 2.76
CA PRO A 216 5.83 -2.69 2.97
C PRO A 216 5.93 -3.49 1.66
N LEU A 217 5.39 -2.98 0.55
CA LEU A 217 5.42 -3.68 -0.74
C LEU A 217 6.82 -3.64 -1.36
N LEU A 218 7.49 -2.48 -1.29
CA LEU A 218 8.87 -2.35 -1.74
C LEU A 218 9.81 -3.16 -0.85
N ARG A 219 9.64 -3.05 0.48
CA ARG A 219 10.41 -3.82 1.46
C ARG A 219 10.34 -5.32 1.16
N ASN A 220 9.13 -5.86 1.02
CA ASN A 220 8.94 -7.29 0.75
C ASN A 220 9.48 -7.70 -0.63
N TYR A 221 9.48 -6.80 -1.63
CA TYR A 221 10.02 -7.08 -2.95
C TYR A 221 11.55 -7.19 -2.93
N PHE A 222 12.25 -6.21 -2.32
CA PHE A 222 13.71 -6.20 -2.28
C PHE A 222 14.26 -7.23 -1.29
N LEU A 223 13.73 -7.29 -0.07
CA LEU A 223 14.15 -8.31 0.91
C LEU A 223 13.74 -9.74 0.50
N GLY A 224 12.75 -9.89 -0.38
CA GLY A 224 12.33 -11.17 -0.95
C GLY A 224 13.13 -11.60 -2.18
N ASP A 225 14.30 -10.99 -2.43
CA ASP A 225 15.23 -11.31 -3.53
C ASP A 225 14.60 -11.24 -4.94
N LYS A 226 13.53 -10.44 -5.13
CA LYS A 226 12.86 -10.31 -6.44
C LYS A 226 13.71 -9.53 -7.45
N HIS A 227 14.66 -8.73 -6.98
CA HIS A 227 15.71 -8.12 -7.79
C HIS A 227 17.10 -8.40 -7.19
N ASN A 228 17.68 -9.54 -7.52
CA ASN A 228 19.01 -9.90 -7.00
C ASN A 228 20.14 -9.18 -7.76
N PRO A 229 20.99 -8.37 -7.09
CA PRO A 229 22.11 -7.68 -7.73
C PRO A 229 23.15 -8.64 -8.34
N ARG A 230 23.31 -9.86 -7.81
CA ARG A 230 24.24 -10.88 -8.36
C ARG A 230 23.81 -11.39 -9.73
N TRP A 231 22.50 -11.44 -9.98
CA TRP A 231 21.92 -11.89 -11.26
C TRP A 231 21.46 -10.74 -12.15
N CYS A 232 21.66 -9.49 -11.74
CA CYS A 232 21.35 -8.34 -12.57
C CYS A 232 22.38 -8.20 -13.70
N LYS A 233 21.90 -8.02 -14.93
CA LYS A 233 22.75 -7.81 -16.11
C LYS A 233 23.31 -6.38 -16.19
N SER A 234 22.61 -5.41 -15.60
CA SER A 234 22.88 -3.96 -15.74
C SER A 234 23.81 -3.40 -14.64
N LYS A 235 24.75 -4.23 -14.15
CA LYS A 235 25.45 -4.13 -12.85
C LYS A 235 25.88 -2.73 -12.35
N GLU A 236 26.24 -1.80 -13.22
CA GLU A 236 26.87 -0.51 -12.84
C GLU A 236 25.91 0.70 -12.82
N ASP A 237 24.68 0.58 -13.36
CA ASP A 237 23.70 1.68 -13.44
C ASP A 237 22.26 1.23 -13.11
N CYS A 238 22.14 0.25 -12.20
CA CYS A 238 20.85 -0.35 -11.89
C CYS A 238 20.25 0.24 -10.60
N ALA A 239 19.26 1.13 -10.73
CA ALA A 239 18.57 1.71 -9.58
C ALA A 239 17.93 0.64 -8.66
N CYS A 240 17.38 -0.44 -9.23
CA CYS A 240 16.88 -1.55 -8.41
C CYS A 240 17.98 -2.28 -7.63
N CYS A 241 19.23 -2.35 -8.12
CA CYS A 241 20.34 -2.92 -7.35
C CYS A 241 20.71 -2.01 -6.18
N GLU A 242 20.72 -0.70 -6.40
CA GLU A 242 21.02 0.25 -5.34
C GLU A 242 19.91 0.31 -4.29
N LEU A 243 18.65 0.23 -4.70
CA LEU A 243 17.53 0.07 -3.77
C LEU A 243 17.65 -1.23 -3.00
N ASP A 244 17.93 -2.37 -3.64
CA ASP A 244 18.12 -3.65 -2.96
C ASP A 244 19.19 -3.57 -1.85
N ARG A 245 20.36 -3.00 -2.18
CA ARG A 245 21.43 -2.77 -1.19
C ARG A 245 21.00 -1.83 -0.06
N LEU A 246 20.25 -0.77 -0.37
CA LEU A 246 19.72 0.16 0.63
C LEU A 246 18.73 -0.56 1.57
N PHE A 247 17.78 -1.32 1.03
CA PHE A 247 16.81 -2.09 1.82
C PHE A 247 17.53 -3.09 2.73
N ALA A 248 18.50 -3.84 2.19
CA ALA A 248 19.30 -4.78 2.97
C ALA A 248 20.10 -4.08 4.08
N ALA A 249 20.76 -2.95 3.77
CA ALA A 249 21.56 -2.21 4.74
C ALA A 249 20.72 -1.56 5.86
N THR A 250 19.49 -1.14 5.57
CA THR A 250 18.58 -0.55 6.57
C THR A 250 17.90 -1.60 7.43
N HIS A 251 17.59 -2.79 6.88
CA HIS A 251 16.82 -3.82 7.58
C HIS A 251 17.66 -4.94 8.21
N THR A 252 18.98 -4.92 8.01
CA THR A 252 19.91 -5.76 8.74
C THR A 252 20.34 -5.04 10.02
N PRO A 253 20.51 -5.74 11.16
CA PRO A 253 21.08 -5.13 12.36
C PRO A 253 22.38 -4.40 12.03
N PRO A 254 22.54 -3.14 12.47
CA PRO A 254 23.64 -2.33 12.02
C PRO A 254 24.98 -2.91 12.53
N PRO A 255 26.05 -2.95 11.71
CA PRO A 255 27.40 -2.92 12.24
C PRO A 255 27.61 -1.59 13.02
N PRO A 256 28.75 -1.34 13.70
CA PRO A 256 28.92 -0.23 14.66
C PRO A 256 28.58 1.21 14.21
N GLN A 257 28.22 1.44 12.94
CA GLN A 257 27.88 2.73 12.37
C GLN A 257 26.35 2.98 12.36
N PRO A 258 25.86 4.05 13.01
CA PRO A 258 24.43 4.28 13.21
C PRO A 258 23.69 4.75 11.94
N ALA A 259 24.36 5.40 10.99
CA ALA A 259 23.74 5.95 9.78
C ALA A 259 24.31 5.34 8.49
N PHE A 260 23.51 5.27 7.43
CA PHE A 260 23.90 4.74 6.12
C PHE A 260 24.07 5.88 5.10
N GLY A 261 25.13 5.85 4.30
CA GLY A 261 25.37 6.82 3.22
C GLY A 261 25.03 6.23 1.85
N PRO A 262 23.89 6.59 1.22
CA PRO A 262 23.45 6.02 -0.06
C PRO A 262 24.17 6.65 -1.27
N THR A 263 25.51 6.69 -1.27
CA THR A 263 26.34 7.37 -2.29
C THR A 263 26.14 6.83 -3.70
N ALA A 264 26.09 5.50 -3.85
CA ALA A 264 25.88 4.84 -5.15
C ALA A 264 24.47 5.10 -5.72
N LEU A 265 23.46 5.13 -4.84
CA LEU A 265 22.08 5.47 -5.23
C LEU A 265 21.95 6.94 -5.63
N LEU A 266 22.61 7.85 -4.92
CA LEU A 266 22.67 9.27 -5.29
C LEU A 266 23.28 9.42 -6.70
N ALA A 267 24.42 8.79 -6.96
CA ALA A 267 25.05 8.83 -8.28
C ALA A 267 24.16 8.25 -9.39
N THR A 268 23.48 7.14 -9.12
CA THR A 268 22.52 6.52 -10.06
C THR A 268 21.34 7.44 -10.35
N THR A 269 20.83 8.14 -9.32
CA THR A 269 19.72 9.09 -9.44
C THR A 269 20.13 10.30 -10.30
N TRP A 270 21.34 10.83 -10.10
CA TRP A 270 21.88 11.93 -10.90
C TRP A 270 22.06 11.58 -12.38
N ARG A 271 22.47 10.34 -12.69
CA ARG A 271 22.57 9.86 -14.07
C ARG A 271 21.19 9.67 -14.70
N ALA A 272 20.20 9.23 -13.92
CA ALA A 272 18.85 9.02 -14.40
C ALA A 272 18.08 10.32 -14.66
N SER A 273 18.32 11.38 -13.86
CA SER A 273 17.73 12.70 -14.07
C SER A 273 18.76 13.80 -13.89
N GLY A 274 19.15 14.44 -15.00
CA GLY A 274 20.11 15.54 -15.00
C GLY A 274 19.63 16.78 -14.23
N SER A 275 18.31 16.97 -14.05
CA SER A 275 17.75 18.07 -13.25
C SER A 275 18.10 17.95 -11.76
N LEU A 276 18.25 16.71 -11.27
CA LEU A 276 18.57 16.41 -9.88
C LEU A 276 20.08 16.33 -9.62
N ALA A 277 20.90 16.40 -10.68
CA ALA A 277 22.34 16.29 -10.57
C ALA A 277 22.96 17.58 -10.02
N GLY A 278 23.93 17.42 -9.10
CA GLY A 278 24.67 18.52 -8.50
C GLY A 278 24.36 18.73 -7.02
N TYR A 279 24.89 19.81 -6.46
CA TYR A 279 24.84 20.12 -5.02
C TYR A 279 23.67 21.03 -4.61
N ALA A 280 22.79 21.39 -5.55
CA ALA A 280 21.64 22.23 -5.29
C ALA A 280 20.53 21.46 -4.57
N GLN A 281 19.72 22.17 -3.77
CA GLN A 281 18.48 21.62 -3.24
C GLN A 281 17.51 21.33 -4.40
N GLN A 282 16.73 20.27 -4.25
CA GLN A 282 15.78 19.82 -5.26
C GLN A 282 14.42 19.51 -4.63
N ASP A 283 13.40 19.40 -5.47
CA ASP A 283 12.06 19.05 -5.03
C ASP A 283 11.97 17.55 -4.69
N ALA A 284 11.43 17.22 -3.52
CA ALA A 284 11.29 15.83 -3.07
C ALA A 284 10.32 15.00 -3.93
N HIS A 285 9.30 15.63 -4.53
CA HIS A 285 8.38 14.96 -5.46
C HIS A 285 9.08 14.66 -6.79
N GLU A 286 9.85 15.61 -7.33
CA GLU A 286 10.66 15.35 -8.54
C GLU A 286 11.65 14.21 -8.30
N CYS A 287 12.29 14.19 -7.13
CA CYS A 287 13.16 13.09 -6.69
C CYS A 287 12.42 11.75 -6.62
N LEU A 288 11.22 11.71 -6.01
CA LEU A 288 10.39 10.50 -5.97
C LEU A 288 10.12 9.99 -7.38
N ILE A 289 9.63 10.84 -8.28
CA ILE A 289 9.28 10.43 -9.64
C ILE A 289 10.52 9.97 -10.42
N ALA A 290 11.65 10.65 -10.29
CA ALA A 290 12.91 10.23 -10.90
C ALA A 290 13.37 8.86 -10.39
N LEU A 291 13.33 8.62 -9.08
CA LEU A 291 13.67 7.33 -8.48
C LEU A 291 12.74 6.22 -8.94
N LEU A 292 11.42 6.47 -8.98
CA LEU A 292 10.44 5.49 -9.45
C LEU A 292 10.64 5.18 -10.94
N ASN A 293 10.95 6.17 -11.78
CA ASN A 293 11.24 5.95 -13.19
C ASN A 293 12.55 5.18 -13.39
N ALA A 294 13.60 5.50 -12.64
CA ALA A 294 14.87 4.77 -12.68
C ALA A 294 14.70 3.31 -12.21
N ALA A 295 13.92 3.09 -11.15
CA ALA A 295 13.56 1.76 -10.68
C ALA A 295 12.72 1.01 -11.73
N HIS A 296 11.74 1.68 -12.37
CA HIS A 296 10.96 1.08 -13.45
C HIS A 296 11.83 0.66 -14.64
N ALA A 297 12.78 1.50 -15.07
CA ALA A 297 13.69 1.18 -16.17
C ALA A 297 14.57 -0.04 -15.89
N SER A 298 14.94 -0.25 -14.63
CA SER A 298 15.83 -1.33 -14.20
C SER A 298 15.13 -2.57 -13.61
N ALA A 299 13.80 -2.51 -13.42
CA ALA A 299 13.01 -3.58 -12.83
C ALA A 299 12.68 -4.70 -13.83
N ARG A 300 12.60 -5.93 -13.30
CA ARG A 300 12.07 -7.08 -14.06
C ARG A 300 10.59 -6.84 -14.39
N GLY A 301 10.17 -7.20 -15.60
CA GLY A 301 8.78 -7.03 -16.04
C GLY A 301 8.42 -5.61 -16.53
N SER A 302 9.41 -4.73 -16.66
CA SER A 302 9.26 -3.44 -17.31
C SER A 302 8.94 -3.63 -18.80
N THR A 303 7.73 -3.28 -19.23
CA THR A 303 7.30 -3.35 -20.64
C THR A 303 6.44 -2.15 -21.01
N LEU A 304 6.43 -1.78 -22.30
CA LEU A 304 5.69 -0.63 -22.83
C LEU A 304 4.16 -0.84 -22.88
N LEU A 305 3.68 -2.09 -22.94
CA LEU A 305 2.27 -2.41 -23.18
C LEU A 305 1.53 -2.85 -21.91
N LYS A 306 2.17 -3.65 -21.04
CA LYS A 306 1.60 -4.15 -19.77
C LYS A 306 2.71 -4.33 -18.73
N CYS A 307 3.12 -3.22 -18.14
CA CYS A 307 4.17 -3.22 -17.14
C CYS A 307 3.68 -3.85 -15.82
N ASN A 308 4.37 -4.90 -15.36
CA ASN A 308 4.14 -5.53 -14.06
C ASN A 308 5.35 -5.38 -13.13
N CYS A 309 6.19 -4.37 -13.38
CA CYS A 309 7.32 -4.07 -12.51
C CYS A 309 6.85 -3.66 -11.11
N ILE A 310 7.78 -3.68 -10.14
CA ILE A 310 7.49 -3.31 -8.76
C ILE A 310 6.88 -1.90 -8.63
N VAL A 311 7.32 -0.96 -9.46
CA VAL A 311 6.82 0.43 -9.43
C VAL A 311 5.36 0.49 -9.84
N HIS A 312 4.99 -0.03 -11.01
CA HIS A 312 3.61 0.02 -11.50
C HIS A 312 2.66 -0.92 -10.74
N SER A 313 3.17 -2.00 -10.14
CA SER A 313 2.37 -2.86 -9.26
C SER A 313 2.16 -2.24 -7.87
N THR A 314 3.02 -1.34 -7.42
CA THR A 314 2.91 -0.66 -6.11
C THR A 314 2.17 0.68 -6.20
N PHE A 315 2.60 1.56 -7.11
CA PHE A 315 2.14 2.95 -7.23
C PHE A 315 1.27 3.20 -8.46
N GLY A 316 1.24 2.27 -9.41
CA GLY A 316 0.56 2.48 -10.69
C GLY A 316 -0.95 2.51 -10.56
N GLY A 317 -1.53 3.71 -10.62
CA GLY A 317 -2.96 3.97 -10.72
C GLY A 317 -3.41 4.31 -12.14
N LEU A 318 -4.70 4.59 -12.30
CA LEU A 318 -5.27 5.18 -13.52
C LEU A 318 -6.21 6.32 -13.11
N LEU A 319 -5.97 7.51 -13.65
CA LEU A 319 -6.90 8.64 -13.59
C LEU A 319 -7.78 8.63 -14.83
N GLN A 320 -9.01 9.08 -14.70
CA GLN A 320 -9.93 9.31 -15.81
C GLN A 320 -10.27 10.79 -15.86
N SER A 321 -10.06 11.40 -17.02
CA SER A 321 -10.49 12.75 -17.34
C SER A 321 -11.70 12.70 -18.26
N ASP A 322 -12.78 13.27 -17.77
CA ASP A 322 -14.04 13.42 -18.49
C ASP A 322 -14.14 14.86 -19.00
N MET A 323 -14.33 15.03 -20.30
CA MET A 323 -14.65 16.32 -20.90
C MET A 323 -16.04 16.30 -21.50
N ARG A 324 -16.92 17.17 -20.99
CA ARG A 324 -18.30 17.31 -21.47
C ARG A 324 -18.44 18.56 -22.33
N CYS A 325 -18.88 18.37 -23.56
CA CYS A 325 -19.18 19.47 -24.47
C CYS A 325 -20.33 20.33 -23.90
N PRO A 326 -20.19 21.66 -23.76
CA PRO A 326 -21.27 22.49 -23.26
C PRO A 326 -22.44 22.62 -24.24
N ARG A 327 -22.20 22.38 -25.54
CA ARG A 327 -23.23 22.53 -26.59
C ARG A 327 -24.04 21.26 -26.84
N CYS A 328 -23.36 20.13 -27.07
CA CYS A 328 -24.02 18.87 -27.45
C CYS A 328 -23.99 17.81 -26.34
N HIS A 329 -23.40 18.14 -25.18
CA HIS A 329 -23.26 17.25 -24.02
C HIS A 329 -22.56 15.92 -24.28
N ALA A 330 -21.87 15.76 -25.41
CA ALA A 330 -21.01 14.62 -25.67
C ALA A 330 -19.91 14.52 -24.60
N LEU A 331 -19.72 13.31 -24.09
CA LEU A 331 -18.66 12.95 -23.16
C LEU A 331 -17.46 12.42 -23.93
N SER A 332 -16.27 12.93 -23.61
CA SER A 332 -14.99 12.42 -24.07
C SER A 332 -14.21 11.95 -22.85
N GLU A 333 -13.83 10.68 -22.83
CA GLU A 333 -13.14 10.04 -21.72
C GLU A 333 -11.68 9.79 -22.11
N THR A 334 -10.75 10.16 -21.24
CA THR A 334 -9.32 9.89 -21.41
C THR A 334 -8.81 9.22 -20.15
N VAL A 335 -8.06 8.13 -20.27
CA VAL A 335 -7.53 7.37 -19.14
C VAL A 335 -6.01 7.49 -19.12
N ASP A 336 -5.49 8.11 -18.07
CA ASP A 336 -4.07 8.45 -17.93
C ASP A 336 -3.44 7.64 -16.78
N PRO A 337 -2.33 6.92 -17.02
CA PRO A 337 -1.54 6.31 -15.95
C PRO A 337 -0.97 7.35 -14.99
N CYS A 338 -0.94 7.03 -13.71
CA CYS A 338 -0.35 7.89 -12.68
C CYS A 338 0.45 7.07 -11.66
N LEU A 339 1.47 7.68 -11.06
CA LEU A 339 2.21 7.13 -9.91
C LEU A 339 1.85 7.85 -8.59
N ASP A 340 1.19 9.00 -8.71
CA ASP A 340 0.86 9.89 -7.61
C ASP A 340 -0.36 10.76 -7.97
N ILE A 341 -0.86 11.51 -6.99
CA ILE A 341 -1.92 12.50 -7.14
C ILE A 341 -1.43 13.83 -6.57
N SER A 342 -1.26 14.84 -7.43
CA SER A 342 -0.93 16.21 -7.03
C SER A 342 -2.20 17.02 -6.75
N LEU A 343 -2.33 17.51 -5.53
CA LEU A 343 -3.47 18.32 -5.07
C LEU A 343 -3.05 19.79 -4.94
N GLY A 344 -3.71 20.67 -5.70
CA GLY A 344 -3.48 22.11 -5.63
C GLY A 344 -4.05 22.70 -4.34
N LEU A 345 -3.21 23.43 -3.59
CA LEU A 345 -3.62 24.10 -2.36
C LEU A 345 -4.42 25.39 -2.62
N GLY A 346 -5.01 25.94 -1.56
CA GLY A 346 -5.82 27.17 -1.63
C GLY A 346 -7.29 26.95 -1.30
N LEU A 347 -7.62 25.96 -0.47
CA LEU A 347 -8.92 25.90 0.21
C LEU A 347 -8.92 26.82 1.43
N SER A 348 -10.12 27.21 1.86
CA SER A 348 -10.28 27.95 3.12
C SER A 348 -9.78 27.12 4.32
N PRO A 349 -9.30 27.73 5.42
CA PRO A 349 -8.76 26.99 6.58
C PRO A 349 -9.74 25.95 7.18
N GLY A 350 -11.05 26.22 7.10
CA GLY A 350 -12.09 25.28 7.54
C GLY A 350 -12.18 24.01 6.67
N GLN A 351 -11.79 24.10 5.40
CA GLN A 351 -11.88 23.02 4.40
C GLN A 351 -10.52 22.40 4.03
N SER A 352 -9.40 22.92 4.56
CA SER A 352 -8.03 22.44 4.32
C SER A 352 -7.78 21.06 4.96
N THR A 353 -8.48 20.05 4.44
CA THR A 353 -8.41 18.63 4.81
C THR A 353 -8.10 17.84 3.55
N LEU A 354 -7.42 16.69 3.67
CA LEU A 354 -7.17 15.82 2.52
C LEU A 354 -8.47 15.47 1.77
N ALA A 355 -9.53 15.12 2.51
CA ALA A 355 -10.85 14.84 1.93
C ALA A 355 -11.42 16.06 1.19
N GLY A 356 -11.25 17.27 1.72
CA GLY A 356 -11.65 18.52 1.04
C GLY A 356 -10.92 18.72 -0.28
N TYR A 357 -9.61 18.50 -0.31
CA TYR A 357 -8.81 18.62 -1.53
C TYR A 357 -9.14 17.53 -2.56
N LEU A 358 -9.38 16.28 -2.14
CA LEU A 358 -9.82 15.20 -3.03
C LEU A 358 -11.23 15.44 -3.59
N LYS A 359 -12.13 16.01 -2.79
CA LYS A 359 -13.45 16.48 -3.27
C LYS A 359 -13.29 17.56 -4.33
N ARG A 360 -12.45 18.57 -4.10
CA ARG A 360 -12.16 19.62 -5.09
C ARG A 360 -11.52 19.04 -6.35
N PHE A 361 -10.59 18.10 -6.22
CA PHE A 361 -9.91 17.44 -7.34
C PHE A 361 -10.90 16.66 -8.23
N THR A 362 -11.93 16.05 -7.62
CA THR A 362 -12.95 15.27 -8.34
C THR A 362 -14.20 16.06 -8.71
N GLN A 363 -14.26 17.36 -8.38
CA GLN A 363 -15.37 18.22 -8.76
C GLN A 363 -15.29 18.61 -10.24
N PRO A 364 -16.42 18.68 -10.95
CA PRO A 364 -16.45 19.25 -12.29
C PRO A 364 -16.08 20.74 -12.25
N GLU A 365 -15.13 21.14 -13.08
CA GLU A 365 -14.72 22.53 -13.25
C GLU A 365 -14.86 22.96 -14.71
N ASN A 366 -15.20 24.24 -14.93
CA ASN A 366 -15.21 24.81 -16.26
C ASN A 366 -13.81 25.35 -16.56
N ILE A 367 -13.15 24.76 -17.55
CA ILE A 367 -11.83 25.18 -17.97
C ILE A 367 -11.96 26.00 -19.25
N ALA A 368 -11.35 27.19 -19.24
CA ALA A 368 -11.14 27.96 -20.45
C ALA A 368 -10.06 27.24 -21.27
N VAL A 369 -10.48 26.53 -22.33
CA VAL A 369 -9.55 25.84 -23.22
C VAL A 369 -9.47 26.66 -24.50
N LYS A 370 -8.27 27.12 -24.82
CA LYS A 370 -8.00 27.77 -26.09
C LYS A 370 -8.13 26.71 -27.19
N ASP A 371 -9.10 26.89 -28.07
CA ASP A 371 -9.31 26.08 -29.28
C ASP A 371 -9.66 24.59 -29.06
N TRP A 372 -10.43 24.24 -28.01
CA TRP A 372 -10.96 22.88 -27.90
C TRP A 372 -12.07 22.64 -28.93
N THR A 373 -11.86 21.66 -29.82
CA THR A 373 -12.84 21.26 -30.83
C THR A 373 -13.53 19.97 -30.40
N CYS A 374 -14.86 20.02 -30.27
CA CYS A 374 -15.64 18.82 -29.95
C CYS A 374 -15.65 17.86 -31.15
N GLN A 375 -15.16 16.62 -30.96
CA GLN A 375 -15.13 15.60 -32.02
C GLN A 375 -16.52 15.23 -32.56
N LYS A 376 -17.59 15.34 -31.73
CA LYS A 376 -18.95 14.98 -32.14
C LYS A 376 -19.64 16.05 -32.99
N CYS A 377 -19.56 17.31 -32.58
CA CYS A 377 -20.27 18.39 -33.28
C CYS A 377 -19.36 19.27 -34.16
N GLY A 378 -18.04 19.04 -34.15
CA GLY A 378 -17.05 19.77 -34.95
C GLY A 378 -16.90 21.25 -34.58
N LYS A 379 -17.56 21.72 -33.51
CA LYS A 379 -17.57 23.13 -33.11
C LYS A 379 -16.47 23.40 -32.09
N VAL A 380 -15.79 24.52 -32.29
CA VAL A 380 -14.86 25.08 -31.32
C VAL A 380 -15.65 25.61 -30.11
N SER A 381 -15.18 25.26 -28.92
CA SER A 381 -15.67 25.80 -27.66
C SER A 381 -14.51 26.48 -26.94
N GLN A 382 -14.79 27.67 -26.38
CA GLN A 382 -13.84 28.38 -25.52
C GLN A 382 -13.87 27.88 -24.07
N GLU A 383 -14.90 27.09 -23.73
CA GLU A 383 -15.09 26.51 -22.41
C GLU A 383 -15.46 25.03 -22.54
N ALA A 384 -14.93 24.20 -21.65
CA ALA A 384 -15.31 22.80 -21.50
C ALA A 384 -15.47 22.47 -20.02
N ASN A 385 -16.45 21.62 -19.69
CA ASN A 385 -16.60 21.10 -18.34
C ASN A 385 -15.71 19.86 -18.20
N LYS A 386 -14.67 19.95 -17.38
CA LYS A 386 -13.71 18.89 -17.12
C LYS A 386 -13.92 18.33 -15.71
N ARG A 387 -13.90 17.01 -15.58
CA ARG A 387 -13.91 16.31 -14.29
C ARG A 387 -12.79 15.29 -14.27
N PHE A 388 -12.06 15.21 -13.16
CA PHE A 388 -11.15 14.09 -12.91
C PHE A 388 -11.79 13.08 -11.96
N SER A 389 -11.47 11.82 -12.14
CA SER A 389 -11.86 10.73 -11.25
C SER A 389 -10.78 9.66 -11.20
N ILE A 390 -10.79 8.82 -10.18
CA ILE A 390 -9.82 7.72 -10.06
C ILE A 390 -10.43 6.45 -10.65
N ARG A 391 -9.93 6.02 -11.80
CA ARG A 391 -10.41 4.81 -12.49
C ARG A 391 -9.88 3.53 -11.84
N ARG A 392 -8.62 3.55 -11.41
CA ARG A 392 -7.96 2.44 -10.71
C ARG A 392 -7.05 2.98 -9.63
N LEU A 393 -7.29 2.56 -8.39
CA LEU A 393 -6.45 2.91 -7.25
C LEU A 393 -5.20 2.00 -7.18
N PRO A 394 -4.02 2.55 -6.89
CA PRO A 394 -2.80 1.77 -6.64
C PRO A 394 -2.77 1.19 -5.22
N PRO A 395 -2.05 0.08 -4.98
CA PRO A 395 -1.82 -0.43 -3.62
C PRO A 395 -1.19 0.58 -2.66
N VAL A 396 -0.35 1.48 -3.17
CA VAL A 396 0.22 2.60 -2.42
C VAL A 396 -0.12 3.91 -3.12
N LEU A 397 -0.80 4.78 -2.39
CA LEU A 397 -1.14 6.13 -2.81
C LEU A 397 -0.06 7.10 -2.35
N SER A 398 0.52 7.80 -3.31
CA SER A 398 1.41 8.94 -3.09
C SER A 398 0.63 10.23 -3.39
N ILE A 399 0.51 11.11 -2.40
CA ILE A 399 -0.23 12.37 -2.55
C ILE A 399 0.73 13.53 -2.31
N GLN A 400 0.81 14.43 -3.28
CA GLN A 400 1.60 15.65 -3.20
C GLN A 400 0.68 16.85 -2.96
N PHE A 401 1.04 17.74 -2.04
CA PHE A 401 0.34 18.99 -1.78
C PHE A 401 1.08 20.14 -2.47
N LYS A 402 0.59 20.56 -3.63
CA LYS A 402 1.23 21.59 -4.47
C LYS A 402 0.79 22.98 -4.04
N GLY A 403 1.69 23.67 -3.35
CA GLY A 403 1.44 24.97 -2.71
C GLY A 403 1.96 26.20 -3.45
N SER A 404 1.96 26.24 -4.79
CA SER A 404 2.37 27.45 -5.52
C SER A 404 1.18 28.25 -6.03
N ALA A 405 1.10 29.51 -5.62
CA ALA A 405 0.20 30.50 -6.21
C ALA A 405 1.02 31.61 -6.86
N SER A 406 0.68 31.96 -8.09
CA SER A 406 1.19 33.14 -8.77
C SER A 406 0.27 34.32 -8.50
N ASN A 407 0.83 35.49 -8.18
CA ASN A 407 0.04 36.71 -8.08
C ASN A 407 -0.60 37.06 -9.44
N LYS A 408 -1.75 37.76 -9.47
CA LYS A 408 -2.46 38.16 -10.71
C LYS A 408 -1.62 39.03 -11.67
N ARG A 409 -0.45 39.53 -11.21
CA ARG A 409 0.54 40.28 -11.99
C ARG A 409 1.71 39.43 -12.52
N GLY A 410 1.69 38.10 -12.32
CA GLY A 410 2.61 37.14 -12.95
C GLY A 410 4.08 37.16 -12.50
N SER A 411 4.48 38.07 -11.59
CA SER A 411 5.91 38.31 -11.30
C SER A 411 6.45 37.59 -10.06
N GLU A 412 5.61 37.15 -9.12
CA GLU A 412 6.06 36.51 -7.87
C GLU A 412 5.21 35.27 -7.56
N THR A 413 5.90 34.18 -7.27
CA THR A 413 5.33 32.89 -6.82
C THR A 413 5.56 32.79 -5.32
N TYR A 414 4.53 32.55 -4.53
CA TYR A 414 4.67 32.40 -3.08
C TYR A 414 4.15 31.03 -2.61
N LYS A 415 4.70 30.55 -1.50
CA LYS A 415 4.33 29.27 -0.88
C LYS A 415 3.01 29.42 -0.13
N ILE A 416 2.09 28.50 -0.38
CA ILE A 416 0.89 28.33 0.43
C ILE A 416 1.26 27.44 1.62
N ASP A 417 1.55 28.06 2.76
CA ASP A 417 1.87 27.36 4.01
C ASP A 417 0.64 26.94 4.82
N THR A 418 -0.57 27.03 4.25
CA THR A 418 -1.79 26.62 4.96
C THR A 418 -1.72 25.12 5.25
N PRO A 419 -1.70 24.70 6.53
CA PRO A 419 -1.55 23.29 6.87
C PRO A 419 -2.73 22.48 6.31
N VAL A 420 -2.41 21.32 5.75
CA VAL A 420 -3.43 20.34 5.34
C VAL A 420 -3.64 19.36 6.47
N ARG A 421 -4.89 19.22 6.92
CA ARG A 421 -5.25 18.18 7.89
C ARG A 421 -5.33 16.83 7.18
N VAL A 422 -4.33 15.99 7.42
CA VAL A 422 -4.18 14.64 6.85
C VAL A 422 -4.70 13.60 7.87
N PRO A 423 -5.66 12.74 7.52
CA PRO A 423 -6.16 11.71 8.42
C PRO A 423 -5.24 10.47 8.43
N VAL A 424 -5.21 9.71 9.53
CA VAL A 424 -4.46 8.45 9.60
C VAL A 424 -5.03 7.39 8.67
N SER A 425 -6.36 7.35 8.55
CA SER A 425 -7.06 6.45 7.65
C SER A 425 -7.94 7.23 6.70
N ILE A 426 -7.96 6.86 5.43
CA ILE A 426 -8.84 7.46 4.43
C ILE A 426 -9.48 6.38 3.57
N ASN A 427 -10.79 6.50 3.36
CA ASN A 427 -11.50 5.72 2.37
C ASN A 427 -11.54 6.49 1.04
N MET A 428 -11.06 5.85 -0.04
CA MET A 428 -10.95 6.47 -1.35
C MET A 428 -12.13 6.20 -2.28
N ALA A 429 -13.13 5.43 -1.83
CA ALA A 429 -14.22 4.94 -2.67
C ALA A 429 -14.98 6.09 -3.34
N SER A 430 -15.29 7.15 -2.59
CA SER A 430 -16.05 8.32 -3.08
C SER A 430 -15.37 9.11 -4.19
N TYR A 431 -14.07 8.93 -4.41
CA TYR A 431 -13.30 9.65 -5.42
C TYR A 431 -13.08 8.83 -6.70
N THR A 432 -13.60 7.61 -6.72
CA THR A 432 -13.46 6.70 -7.88
C THR A 432 -14.52 6.99 -8.94
N THR A 433 -14.18 6.71 -10.20
CA THR A 433 -15.10 6.87 -11.34
C THR A 433 -16.42 6.14 -11.12
N ALA A 434 -16.35 4.88 -10.65
CA ALA A 434 -17.53 4.04 -10.41
C ALA A 434 -18.52 4.67 -9.41
N ALA A 435 -18.01 5.38 -8.41
CA ALA A 435 -18.82 6.08 -7.42
C ALA A 435 -19.47 7.34 -7.98
N LEU A 436 -18.70 8.12 -8.75
CA LEU A 436 -19.11 9.42 -9.27
C LEU A 436 -20.09 9.35 -10.44
N ASP A 437 -20.15 8.22 -11.15
CA ASP A 437 -21.09 7.98 -12.25
C ASP A 437 -22.49 7.58 -11.78
N GLY A 438 -22.74 7.58 -10.47
CA GLY A 438 -24.07 7.35 -9.92
C GLY A 438 -24.52 5.88 -9.96
N SER A 439 -23.62 4.94 -10.24
CA SER A 439 -23.91 3.50 -10.11
C SER A 439 -24.26 3.12 -8.67
N GLY A 440 -23.77 3.89 -7.68
CA GLY A 440 -23.98 3.62 -6.25
C GLY A 440 -23.36 2.31 -5.77
N THR A 441 -22.55 1.66 -6.62
CA THR A 441 -21.95 0.34 -6.38
C THR A 441 -20.47 0.38 -6.71
N TYR A 442 -19.63 0.18 -5.69
CA TYR A 442 -18.18 0.08 -5.83
C TYR A 442 -17.77 -1.33 -6.31
N PRO A 443 -16.70 -1.48 -7.11
CA PRO A 443 -16.02 -2.76 -7.31
C PRO A 443 -15.48 -3.36 -6.00
N GLY A 444 -16.31 -4.11 -5.29
CA GLY A 444 -15.89 -4.80 -4.07
C GLY A 444 -16.19 -4.05 -2.76
N PRO A 445 -15.75 -4.60 -1.62
CA PRO A 445 -16.10 -4.05 -0.30
C PRO A 445 -15.47 -2.70 -0.09
N GLU A 446 -16.14 -1.85 0.71
CA GLU A 446 -15.61 -0.53 1.09
C GLU A 446 -14.22 -0.64 1.75
N ALA A 447 -13.95 -1.74 2.45
CA ALA A 447 -12.64 -2.07 3.02
C ALA A 447 -11.50 -2.19 1.99
N LEU A 448 -11.80 -2.45 0.71
CA LEU A 448 -10.82 -2.39 -0.38
C LEU A 448 -10.48 -0.96 -0.80
N TYR A 449 -11.11 0.05 -0.22
CA TYR A 449 -10.80 1.44 -0.50
C TYR A 449 -10.18 2.14 0.71
N ASP A 450 -9.98 1.39 1.80
CA ASP A 450 -9.35 1.88 3.00
C ASP A 450 -7.84 1.88 2.85
N TYR A 451 -7.27 3.04 3.14
CA TYR A 451 -5.84 3.26 3.20
C TYR A 451 -5.42 3.74 4.58
N GLU A 452 -4.23 3.32 4.99
CA GLU A 452 -3.55 3.78 6.19
C GLU A 452 -2.31 4.60 5.84
N LEU A 453 -2.16 5.73 6.52
CA LEU A 453 -0.97 6.56 6.46
C LEU A 453 0.19 5.77 7.07
N PHE A 454 1.29 5.68 6.33
CA PHE A 454 2.52 5.04 6.83
C PHE A 454 3.75 5.94 6.70
N ALA A 455 3.72 6.98 5.88
CA ALA A 455 4.78 7.97 5.84
C ALA A 455 4.27 9.36 5.42
N VAL A 456 4.94 10.40 5.88
CA VAL A 456 4.78 11.78 5.42
C VAL A 456 6.14 12.42 5.21
N ILE A 457 6.25 13.27 4.20
CA ILE A 457 7.40 14.15 4.00
C ILE A 457 6.96 15.57 4.33
N ASN A 458 7.70 16.23 5.20
CA ASN A 458 7.49 17.61 5.60
C ASN A 458 8.52 18.51 4.91
N HIS A 459 8.15 19.78 4.68
CA HIS A 459 9.05 20.77 4.11
C HIS A 459 9.00 22.08 4.92
N GLU A 460 10.12 22.37 5.58
CA GLU A 460 10.34 23.60 6.36
C GLU A 460 11.14 24.60 5.52
N GLY A 461 10.69 25.85 5.40
CA GLY A 461 11.38 26.88 4.61
C GLY A 461 10.64 27.32 3.35
N GLN A 462 11.34 28.10 2.52
CA GLN A 462 10.84 28.72 1.28
C GLN A 462 10.92 27.74 0.10
N ILE A 463 10.34 28.10 -1.05
CA ILE A 463 10.30 27.23 -2.25
C ILE A 463 11.72 26.93 -2.79
N ASP A 464 12.63 27.89 -2.66
CA ASP A 464 14.00 27.87 -3.17
C ASP A 464 15.05 27.46 -2.13
N ASN A 465 14.70 27.53 -0.84
CA ASN A 465 15.58 27.11 0.25
C ASN A 465 14.76 26.55 1.42
N GLY A 466 14.92 25.26 1.68
CA GLY A 466 14.23 24.58 2.76
C GLY A 466 14.88 23.27 3.16
N HIS A 467 14.27 22.62 4.15
CA HIS A 467 14.72 21.35 4.71
C HIS A 467 13.59 20.34 4.67
N TYR A 468 13.89 19.15 4.13
CA TYR A 468 12.96 18.04 4.10
C TYR A 468 13.22 17.10 5.27
N THR A 469 12.17 16.78 6.00
CA THR A 469 12.18 15.72 7.01
C THR A 469 11.07 14.72 6.70
N SER A 470 11.18 13.51 7.24
CA SER A 470 10.20 12.46 7.03
C SER A 470 9.73 11.89 8.36
N PHE A 471 8.45 11.56 8.46
CA PHE A 471 7.96 10.66 9.49
C PHE A 471 7.49 9.39 8.83
N ALA A 472 7.87 8.24 9.38
CA ALA A 472 7.38 6.96 8.88
C ALA A 472 7.02 6.03 10.04
N ARG A 473 6.04 5.18 9.77
CA ARG A 473 5.58 4.14 10.68
C ARG A 473 6.40 2.88 10.46
N PHE A 474 7.01 2.40 11.53
CA PHE A 474 7.65 1.10 11.58
C PHE A 474 6.94 0.26 12.63
N GLN A 475 6.31 -0.84 12.19
CA GLN A 475 5.38 -1.63 13.00
C GLN A 475 4.25 -0.73 13.55
N ASP A 476 4.15 -0.58 14.88
CA ASP A 476 3.14 0.25 15.55
C ASP A 476 3.72 1.54 16.13
N THR A 477 4.97 1.87 15.79
CA THR A 477 5.66 3.07 16.27
C THR A 477 5.93 4.04 15.12
N TRP A 478 5.86 5.34 15.43
CA TRP A 478 6.24 6.40 14.51
C TRP A 478 7.65 6.89 14.84
N CYS A 479 8.44 7.13 13.80
CA CYS A 479 9.76 7.74 13.92
C CYS A 479 9.84 8.98 13.03
N ARG A 480 10.52 10.02 13.53
CA ARG A 480 10.98 11.15 12.73
C ARG A 480 12.40 10.86 12.24
N PHE A 481 12.59 11.03 10.95
CA PHE A 481 13.85 10.92 10.24
C PHE A 481 14.27 12.31 9.78
N ASP A 482 15.36 12.78 10.36
CA ASP A 482 16.01 14.04 10.04
C ASP A 482 17.46 13.72 9.67
N ASP A 483 17.66 13.36 8.41
CA ASP A 483 18.89 12.79 7.88
C ASP A 483 19.42 11.62 8.74
N ASP A 484 20.55 11.79 9.42
CA ASP A 484 21.20 10.78 10.25
C ASP A 484 20.50 10.55 11.59
N LYS A 485 19.63 11.49 12.00
CA LYS A 485 18.95 11.46 13.29
C LYS A 485 17.60 10.77 13.15
N VAL A 486 17.44 9.68 13.90
CA VAL A 486 16.18 8.97 14.05
C VAL A 486 15.68 9.19 15.47
N THR A 487 14.46 9.72 15.60
CA THR A 487 13.85 9.99 16.91
C THR A 487 12.44 9.41 16.97
N PRO A 488 12.01 8.82 18.11
CA PRO A 488 10.63 8.41 18.30
C PRO A 488 9.67 9.60 18.16
N ALA A 489 8.52 9.37 17.56
CA ALA A 489 7.47 10.37 17.38
C ALA A 489 6.11 9.80 17.81
N THR A 490 5.23 10.68 18.28
CA THR A 490 3.83 10.34 18.51
C THR A 490 3.01 10.66 17.27
N LEU A 491 1.88 9.99 17.11
CA LEU A 491 0.94 10.30 16.03
C LEU A 491 0.50 11.78 16.05
N ALA A 492 0.31 12.35 17.24
CA ALA A 492 0.02 13.77 17.40
C ALA A 492 1.15 14.66 16.85
N GLY A 493 2.42 14.28 17.05
CA GLY A 493 3.57 14.98 16.48
C GLY A 493 3.67 14.85 14.96
N VAL A 494 3.28 13.71 14.40
CA VAL A 494 3.24 13.49 12.94
C VAL A 494 2.16 14.37 12.28
N LEU A 495 0.95 14.38 12.85
CA LEU A 495 -0.20 15.10 12.28
C LEU A 495 -0.22 16.59 12.62
N GLY A 496 0.33 16.95 13.78
CA GLY A 496 0.45 18.32 14.27
C GLY A 496 1.83 18.92 14.03
N ALA A 497 2.62 18.34 13.13
CA ALA A 497 4.02 18.70 12.92
C ALA A 497 4.20 20.22 12.78
N SER A 498 5.27 20.73 13.38
CA SER A 498 5.74 22.13 13.27
C SER A 498 5.92 22.60 11.82
N ALA A 499 5.95 21.65 10.88
CA ALA A 499 6.21 21.81 9.47
C ALA A 499 5.02 21.32 8.62
N PRO A 500 4.61 22.05 7.58
CA PRO A 500 3.59 21.59 6.65
C PRO A 500 3.96 20.25 6.00
N ILE A 501 2.99 19.34 5.92
CA ILE A 501 3.11 18.09 5.17
C ILE A 501 3.12 18.44 3.68
N TYR A 502 4.22 18.09 3.02
CA TYR A 502 4.42 18.27 1.59
C TYR A 502 3.90 17.05 0.80
N MET A 503 4.18 15.85 1.29
CA MET A 503 3.68 14.59 0.70
C MET A 503 3.17 13.65 1.76
N ALA A 504 2.13 12.89 1.44
CA ALA A 504 1.57 11.84 2.29
C ALA A 504 1.50 10.51 1.53
N PHE A 505 1.92 9.43 2.19
CA PHE A 505 1.97 8.09 1.64
C PHE A 505 1.06 7.16 2.41
N TYR A 506 0.20 6.49 1.65
CA TYR A 506 -0.89 5.68 2.14
C TYR A 506 -0.80 4.28 1.54
N VAL A 507 -0.91 3.24 2.37
CA VAL A 507 -0.96 1.85 1.91
C VAL A 507 -2.36 1.29 2.08
N LYS A 508 -2.82 0.54 1.09
CA LYS A 508 -4.11 -0.14 1.12
C LYS A 508 -4.14 -1.14 2.30
N ARG A 509 -5.16 -1.07 3.17
CA ARG A 509 -5.31 -1.99 4.30
C ARG A 509 -5.46 -3.45 3.86
N ARG A 510 -6.11 -3.66 2.71
CA ARG A 510 -6.35 -4.99 2.14
C ARG A 510 -5.92 -5.01 0.67
N LEU A 511 -4.95 -5.84 0.34
CA LEU A 511 -4.51 -6.04 -1.04
C LEU A 511 -5.39 -7.06 -1.73
N ASP A 512 -5.84 -6.76 -2.94
CA ASP A 512 -6.45 -7.77 -3.81
C ASP A 512 -5.32 -8.58 -4.44
N TYR A 513 -5.05 -9.76 -3.90
CA TYR A 513 -4.21 -10.72 -4.58
C TYR A 513 -4.99 -11.27 -5.77
N LYS A 514 -4.50 -11.01 -6.99
CA LYS A 514 -4.88 -11.77 -8.19
C LYS A 514 -3.85 -12.88 -8.35
N PRO A 515 -4.14 -14.14 -7.98
CA PRO A 515 -3.16 -15.24 -8.05
C PRO A 515 -2.81 -15.66 -9.49
N HIS A 516 -3.55 -15.17 -10.48
CA HIS A 516 -3.37 -15.56 -11.89
C HIS A 516 -3.11 -14.38 -12.81
N ILE A 517 -2.08 -13.58 -12.52
CA ILE A 517 -1.40 -12.82 -13.56
C ILE A 517 -0.29 -13.71 -14.09
N THR A 518 -0.53 -14.40 -15.21
CA THR A 518 0.53 -15.01 -16.00
C THR A 518 1.60 -13.93 -16.22
N PRO A 519 2.82 -14.08 -15.67
CA PRO A 519 3.80 -13.01 -15.69
C PRO A 519 4.03 -12.50 -17.12
N SER A 520 4.20 -11.19 -17.29
CA SER A 520 4.36 -10.57 -18.61
C SER A 520 5.42 -11.26 -19.48
N TYR A 521 6.51 -11.75 -18.88
CA TYR A 521 7.55 -12.49 -19.59
C TYR A 521 7.10 -13.86 -20.14
N VAL A 522 6.13 -14.51 -19.50
CA VAL A 522 5.53 -15.77 -19.99
C VAL A 522 4.62 -15.44 -21.18
N LEU A 523 3.75 -14.41 -21.06
CA LEU A 523 2.93 -13.95 -22.19
C LEU A 523 3.78 -13.47 -23.37
N THR A 524 4.87 -12.74 -23.13
CA THR A 524 5.76 -12.26 -24.19
C THR A 524 6.46 -13.42 -24.89
N ARG A 525 6.95 -14.44 -24.15
CA ARG A 525 7.50 -15.66 -24.76
C ARG A 525 6.45 -16.42 -25.58
N GLU A 526 5.21 -16.49 -25.10
CA GLU A 526 4.12 -17.11 -25.84
C GLU A 526 3.78 -16.34 -27.12
N ILE A 527 3.72 -15.00 -27.06
CA ILE A 527 3.48 -14.13 -28.22
C ILE A 527 4.64 -14.20 -29.23
N GLU A 528 5.88 -14.21 -28.76
CA GLU A 528 7.07 -14.38 -29.60
C GLU A 528 7.08 -15.74 -30.30
N ALA A 529 6.75 -16.82 -29.57
CA ALA A 529 6.63 -18.16 -30.14
C ALA A 529 5.52 -18.26 -31.20
N VAL A 530 4.40 -17.54 -31.02
CA VAL A 530 3.33 -17.47 -32.05
C VAL A 530 3.83 -16.73 -33.29
N ARG A 531 4.49 -15.58 -33.12
CA ARG A 531 5.04 -14.78 -34.23
C ARG A 531 6.13 -15.54 -35.00
N GLU A 532 6.95 -16.33 -34.32
CA GLU A 532 7.97 -17.17 -34.94
C GLU A 532 7.33 -18.24 -35.83
N ARG A 533 6.28 -18.92 -35.33
CA ARG A 533 5.51 -19.89 -36.12
C ARG A 533 4.79 -19.27 -37.32
N GLU A 534 4.31 -18.03 -37.21
CA GLU A 534 3.71 -17.32 -38.33
C GLU A 534 4.74 -16.99 -39.41
N ARG A 535 5.93 -16.50 -39.03
CA ARG A 535 7.03 -16.27 -39.98
C ARG A 535 7.49 -17.54 -40.68
N GLU A 536 7.59 -18.66 -39.96
CA GLU A 536 7.91 -19.96 -40.56
C GLU A 536 6.85 -20.40 -41.57
N ARG A 537 5.56 -20.17 -41.28
CA ARG A 537 4.46 -20.46 -42.22
C ARG A 537 4.52 -19.57 -43.47
N GLU A 538 4.77 -18.28 -43.31
CA GLU A 538 4.92 -17.36 -44.44
C GLU A 538 6.13 -17.70 -45.30
N ALA A 539 7.26 -18.07 -44.69
CA ALA A 539 8.44 -18.53 -45.40
C ALA A 539 8.18 -19.81 -46.20
N LEU A 540 7.50 -20.79 -45.58
CA LEU A 540 7.08 -22.03 -46.26
C LEU A 540 6.09 -21.76 -47.40
N ALA A 541 5.16 -20.83 -47.22
CA ALA A 541 4.21 -20.43 -48.27
C ALA A 541 4.93 -19.78 -49.46
N LYS A 542 5.93 -18.93 -49.19
CA LYS A 542 6.74 -18.29 -50.23
C LYS A 542 7.56 -19.31 -51.03
N VAL A 543 8.20 -20.27 -50.34
CA VAL A 543 8.92 -21.36 -51.01
C VAL A 543 7.99 -22.20 -51.90
N ARG A 544 6.75 -22.49 -51.45
CA ARG A 544 5.77 -23.20 -52.28
C ARG A 544 5.37 -22.40 -53.51
N ALA A 545 5.12 -21.09 -53.37
CA ALA A 545 4.76 -20.23 -54.49
C ALA A 545 5.89 -20.14 -55.52
N GLU A 546 7.16 -20.09 -55.08
CA GLU A 546 8.33 -20.10 -55.97
C GLU A 546 8.48 -21.44 -56.70
N GLN A 547 8.20 -22.58 -56.02
CA GLN A 547 8.19 -23.90 -56.65
C GLN A 547 7.05 -24.06 -57.68
N GLU A 548 5.89 -23.48 -57.40
CA GLU A 548 4.74 -23.49 -58.33
C GLU A 548 5.04 -22.65 -59.57
N GLN A 549 5.60 -21.45 -59.41
CA GLN A 549 6.05 -20.63 -60.54
C GLN A 549 7.18 -21.28 -61.34
N ALA A 550 8.09 -22.01 -60.69
CA ALA A 550 9.13 -22.76 -61.41
C ALA A 550 8.53 -23.88 -62.25
N ARG A 551 7.55 -24.62 -61.70
CA ARG A 551 6.81 -25.64 -62.45
C ARG A 551 6.02 -25.06 -63.62
N GLU A 552 5.36 -23.92 -63.43
CA GLU A 552 4.64 -23.25 -64.52
C GLU A 552 5.60 -22.84 -65.65
N ARG A 553 6.80 -22.33 -65.31
CA ARG A 553 7.82 -22.00 -66.32
C ARG A 553 8.38 -23.23 -67.02
N GLU A 554 8.57 -24.35 -66.31
CA GLU A 554 8.97 -25.62 -66.95
C GLU A 554 7.90 -26.11 -67.93
N ILE A 555 6.61 -26.03 -67.55
CA ILE A 555 5.48 -26.38 -68.44
C ILE A 555 5.43 -25.47 -69.66
N ASP A 556 5.67 -24.16 -69.50
CA ASP A 556 5.71 -23.21 -70.63
C ASP A 556 6.88 -23.50 -71.58
N VAL A 557 8.07 -23.80 -71.05
CA VAL A 557 9.24 -24.18 -71.85
C VAL A 557 9.01 -25.50 -72.58
N ASP A 558 8.40 -26.50 -71.93
CA ASP A 558 8.07 -27.77 -72.55
C ASP A 558 7.02 -27.60 -73.66
N ASN A 559 6.02 -26.73 -73.46
CA ASN A 559 5.03 -26.36 -74.49
C ASN A 559 5.66 -25.62 -75.68
N GLU A 560 6.59 -24.70 -75.44
CA GLU A 560 7.35 -24.01 -76.50
C GLU A 560 8.24 -25.00 -77.27
N LEU A 561 8.88 -25.95 -76.58
CA LEU A 561 9.67 -27.00 -77.22
C LEU A 561 8.79 -27.95 -78.05
N LEU A 562 7.62 -28.36 -77.54
CA LEU A 562 6.65 -29.16 -78.29
C LEU A 562 6.17 -28.42 -79.56
N ALA A 563 5.93 -27.10 -79.46
CA ALA A 563 5.58 -26.26 -80.61
C ALA A 563 6.71 -26.13 -81.64
N MET A 564 7.98 -26.15 -81.21
CA MET A 564 9.14 -26.09 -82.11
C MET A 564 9.48 -27.43 -82.77
N VAL A 565 9.17 -28.56 -82.15
CA VAL A 565 9.47 -29.91 -82.69
C VAL A 565 8.37 -30.39 -83.66
N GLY A 566 7.25 -29.68 -83.80
CA GLY A 566 6.26 -29.94 -84.85
C GLY A 566 5.59 -31.32 -84.74
N LEU A 567 5.37 -31.80 -83.51
CA LEU A 567 4.58 -32.98 -83.22
C LEU A 567 3.25 -32.53 -82.61
N GLU A 568 2.19 -32.50 -83.43
CA GLU A 568 0.81 -32.59 -82.96
C GLU A 568 0.50 -33.99 -82.42
#